data_AF-A0A1D8K552-F1
#
_entry.id   AF-A0A1D8K552-F1
#
_cell.length_a   1.000
_cell.length_b   1.000
_cell.length_c   1.000
_cell.angle_alpha   90.00
_cell.angle_beta   90.00
_cell.angle_gamma   90.00
#
_symmetry.space_group_name_H-M   'P 1'
#
loop_
_entity.id
_entity.type
_entity.pdbx_description
1 polymer ?
#
loop_
_entity_poly.entity_id
_entity_poly.type
_entity_poly.pdbx_seq_one_letter_code
_entity_poly.pdbx_strand_id
1 'polypeptide(L)'
;MRDLKILIYQGNADTPETTVRVPGNVLKFAVRLLPKRAVARLHENGIDLDELVRLAAEEEAVGTLIEIEDHNDGERIVIRLD
;
A
#
# COMPACT_ATOMS: atom_id res chain seq x y z
N MET A 1 -13.54 -9.48 2.41
CA MET A 1 -12.12 -9.15 2.50
C MET A 1 -11.80 -8.22 1.36
N ARG A 2 -11.21 -7.07 1.69
CA ARG A 2 -10.98 -5.97 0.74
C ARG A 2 -9.64 -6.10 0.05
N ASP A 3 -9.60 -5.69 -1.20
CA ASP A 3 -8.35 -5.70 -1.94
C ASP A 3 -7.52 -4.47 -1.58
N LEU A 4 -6.25 -4.67 -1.26
CA LEU A 4 -5.31 -3.58 -1.12
C LEU A 4 -4.86 -3.14 -2.52
N LYS A 5 -4.95 -1.84 -2.78
CA LYS A 5 -4.37 -1.22 -3.96
C LYS A 5 -3.31 -0.21 -3.56
N ILE A 6 -2.16 -0.28 -4.23
CA ILE A 6 -1.10 0.71 -4.16
C ILE A 6 -1.02 1.32 -5.56
N LEU A 7 -1.26 2.62 -5.64
CA LEU A 7 -1.23 3.41 -6.87
C LEU A 7 -0.03 4.34 -6.80
N ILE A 8 0.86 4.27 -7.78
CA ILE A 8 2.04 5.13 -7.87
C ILE A 8 1.84 6.04 -9.07
N TYR A 9 1.88 7.34 -8.83
CA TYR A 9 1.75 8.40 -9.81
C TYR A 9 3.10 9.11 -9.94
N GLN A 10 3.46 9.44 -11.18
CA GLN A 10 4.71 10.13 -11.48
C GLN A 10 4.42 11.49 -12.10
N GLY A 11 5.09 12.52 -11.59
CA GLY A 11 4.80 13.92 -11.90
C GLY A 11 3.35 14.29 -11.60
N ASN A 12 2.76 15.14 -12.45
CA ASN A 12 1.37 15.61 -12.33
C ASN A 12 0.39 14.74 -13.13
N ALA A 13 0.63 13.42 -13.24
CA ALA A 13 -0.23 12.52 -13.98
C ALA A 13 -1.53 12.21 -13.22
N ASP A 14 -2.68 12.28 -13.91
CA ASP A 14 -3.99 11.93 -13.36
C ASP A 14 -4.21 10.40 -13.28
N THR A 15 -3.40 9.64 -14.02
CA THR A 15 -3.43 8.17 -14.05
C THR A 15 -2.19 7.59 -13.37
N PRO A 16 -2.31 6.52 -12.58
CA PRO A 16 -1.14 5.90 -11.95
C PRO A 16 -0.25 5.26 -13.02
N GLU A 17 1.06 5.47 -12.90
CA GLU A 17 2.06 4.76 -13.70
C GLU A 17 2.08 3.28 -13.33
N THR A 18 2.00 2.98 -12.04
CA THR A 18 2.00 1.60 -11.53
C THR A 18 0.79 1.37 -10.61
N THR A 19 0.10 0.25 -10.82
CA THR A 19 -0.93 -0.24 -9.91
C THR A 19 -0.55 -1.63 -9.41
N VAL A 20 -0.37 -1.74 -8.09
CA VAL A 20 -0.22 -3.03 -7.41
C VAL A 20 -1.55 -3.38 -6.76
N ARG A 21 -2.11 -4.54 -7.10
CA ARG A 21 -3.34 -5.05 -6.50
C ARG A 21 -3.04 -6.33 -5.72
N VAL A 22 -3.34 -6.32 -4.44
CA VAL A 22 -3.18 -7.48 -3.56
C VAL A 22 -4.55 -7.90 -3.06
N PRO A 23 -5.05 -9.07 -3.49
CA PRO A 23 -6.35 -9.54 -3.02
C PRO A 23 -6.35 -9.74 -1.50
N GLY A 24 -7.39 -9.24 -0.81
CA GLY A 24 -7.42 -9.22 0.65
C GLY A 24 -7.30 -10.60 1.29
N ASN A 25 -7.89 -11.61 0.65
CA ASN A 25 -7.83 -13.00 1.08
C ASN A 25 -6.41 -13.59 1.09
N VAL A 26 -5.49 -13.02 0.30
CA VAL A 26 -4.08 -13.44 0.24
C VAL A 26 -3.12 -12.44 0.89
N LEU A 27 -3.57 -11.29 1.37
CA LEU A 27 -2.68 -10.23 1.89
C LEU A 27 -1.76 -10.76 3.00
N LYS A 28 -2.30 -11.56 3.93
CA LYS A 28 -1.53 -12.24 4.99
C LYS A 28 -0.42 -13.15 4.47
N PHE A 29 -0.56 -13.68 3.26
CA PHE A 29 0.44 -14.50 2.59
C PHE A 29 1.38 -13.67 1.72
N ALA A 30 0.86 -12.64 1.04
CA ALA A 30 1.62 -11.74 0.20
C ALA A 30 2.71 -11.01 0.99
N VAL A 31 2.40 -10.53 2.20
CA VAL A 31 3.38 -9.92 3.12
C VAL A 31 4.54 -10.88 3.42
N ARG A 32 4.27 -12.19 3.52
CA ARG A 32 5.30 -13.21 3.77
C ARG A 32 6.20 -13.50 2.58
N LEU A 33 5.80 -13.10 1.37
CA LEU A 33 6.59 -13.25 0.14
C LEU A 33 7.51 -12.06 -0.11
N LEU A 34 7.34 -10.97 0.65
CA LEU A 34 8.20 -9.81 0.53
C LEU A 34 9.64 -10.15 0.98
N PRO A 35 10.67 -9.72 0.21
CA PRO A 35 12.05 -9.87 0.64
C PRO A 35 12.27 -9.21 2.01
N LYS A 36 12.97 -9.88 2.93
CA LYS A 36 13.24 -9.37 4.28
C LYS A 36 13.80 -7.94 4.31
N ARG A 37 14.64 -7.61 3.33
CA ARG A 37 15.21 -6.27 3.17
C ARG A 37 14.14 -5.20 2.89
N ALA A 38 13.11 -5.52 2.11
CA ALA A 38 12.01 -4.61 1.84
C ALA A 38 11.14 -4.40 3.09
N VAL A 39 10.82 -5.48 3.80
CA VAL A 39 10.07 -5.42 5.07
C VAL A 39 10.79 -4.55 6.11
N ALA A 40 12.10 -4.73 6.28
CA ALA A 40 12.89 -3.93 7.22
C ALA A 40 12.85 -2.44 6.88
N ARG A 41 13.00 -2.08 5.60
CA ARG A 41 12.90 -0.68 5.16
C ARG A 41 11.52 -0.08 5.41
N LEU A 42 10.45 -0.83 5.15
CA LEU A 42 9.08 -0.35 5.42
C LEU A 42 8.90 -0.06 6.91
N HIS A 43 9.37 -0.97 7.77
CA HIS A 43 9.30 -0.79 9.22
C HIS A 43 10.16 0.40 9.72
N GLU A 44 11.36 0.60 9.17
CA GLU A 44 12.22 1.76 9.46
C GLU A 44 11.55 3.10 9.08
N ASN A 45 10.66 3.08 8.08
CA ASN A 45 9.86 4.24 7.67
C ASN A 45 8.50 4.31 8.39
N GLY A 46 8.29 3.50 9.44
CA GLY A 46 7.08 3.53 10.27
C GLY A 46 5.87 2.80 9.68
N ILE A 47 6.05 1.98 8.64
CA ILE A 47 4.98 1.22 7.99
C ILE A 47 4.89 -0.18 8.63
N ASP A 48 3.84 -0.41 9.40
CA ASP A 48 3.53 -1.71 10.00
C ASP A 48 2.67 -2.57 9.05
N LEU A 49 3.27 -3.64 8.54
CA LEU A 49 2.62 -4.56 7.61
C LEU A 49 1.55 -5.43 8.28
N ASP A 50 1.72 -5.76 9.56
CA ASP A 50 0.73 -6.55 10.31
C ASP A 50 -0.52 -5.71 10.60
N GLU A 51 -0.34 -4.43 10.88
CA GLU A 51 -1.45 -3.48 11.02
C GLU A 51 -2.19 -3.26 9.69
N LEU A 52 -1.49 -3.19 8.57
CA LEU A 52 -2.13 -3.14 7.24
C LEU A 52 -2.96 -4.40 6.96
N VAL A 53 -2.48 -5.57 7.36
CA VAL A 53 -3.25 -6.83 7.25
C VAL A 53 -4.48 -6.81 8.15
N ARG A 54 -4.36 -6.28 9.38
CA ARG A 54 -5.46 -6.13 10.33
C ARG A 54 -6.54 -5.20 9.76
N LEU A 55 -6.16 -4.02 9.29
CA LEU A 55 -7.08 -3.03 8.69
C LEU A 55 -7.79 -3.59 7.45
N ALA A 56 -7.09 -4.33 6.59
CA ALA A 56 -7.71 -4.96 5.42
C ALA A 56 -8.79 -6.01 5.75
N ALA A 57 -8.77 -6.54 6.98
CA ALA A 57 -9.77 -7.48 7.49
C ALA A 57 -10.98 -6.79 8.15
N GLU A 58 -10.88 -5.49 8.48
CA GLU A 58 -11.97 -4.74 9.11
C GLU A 58 -13.01 -4.28 8.07
N GLU A 59 -14.30 -4.48 8.38
CA GLU A 59 -15.40 -4.06 7.49
C GLU A 59 -15.63 -2.53 7.48
N GLU A 60 -14.95 -1.74 8.31
CA GLU A 60 -15.12 -0.28 8.31
C GLU A 60 -13.99 0.45 7.58
N ALA A 61 -12.85 -0.20 7.37
CA ALA A 61 -11.71 0.35 6.63
C ALA A 61 -11.92 0.28 5.11
N VAL A 62 -12.70 1.21 4.55
CA VAL A 62 -12.89 1.43 3.10
C VAL A 62 -12.24 2.76 2.71
N GLY A 63 -11.58 2.78 1.55
CA GLY A 63 -11.09 4.01 0.93
C GLY A 63 -9.59 4.22 1.12
N THR A 64 -9.15 5.47 0.93
CA THR A 64 -7.73 5.84 1.04
C THR A 64 -7.27 5.72 2.48
N LEU A 65 -6.27 4.87 2.70
CA LEU A 65 -5.61 4.72 4.00
C LEU A 65 -4.49 5.73 4.15
N ILE A 66 -3.64 5.86 3.12
CA ILE A 66 -2.44 6.68 3.13
C ILE A 66 -2.27 7.32 1.76
N GLU A 67 -1.94 8.61 1.74
CA GLU A 67 -1.49 9.35 0.56
C GLU A 67 -0.18 10.04 0.90
N ILE A 68 0.84 9.81 0.07
CA ILE A 68 2.20 10.34 0.23
C ILE A 68 2.51 11.14 -1.03
N GLU A 69 2.89 12.41 -0.86
CA GLU A 69 3.40 13.25 -1.94
C GLU A 69 4.89 13.53 -1.68
N ASP A 70 5.76 12.96 -2.53
CA ASP A 70 7.18 13.28 -2.57
C ASP A 70 7.43 14.33 -3.65
N HIS A 71 7.58 15.57 -3.21
CA HIS A 71 7.85 16.68 -4.12
C HIS A 71 9.29 16.73 -4.64
N ASN A 72 10.22 15.97 -4.07
CA ASN A 72 11.60 15.92 -4.56
C ASN A 72 11.67 15.07 -5.83
N ASP A 73 11.03 13.90 -5.80
CA ASP A 73 11.00 12.95 -6.90
C ASP A 73 9.76 13.12 -7.80
N GLY A 74 8.84 14.00 -7.41
CA GLY A 74 7.57 14.22 -8.10
C GLY A 74 6.69 12.98 -8.08
N GLU A 75 6.78 12.17 -7.03
CA GLU A 75 6.05 10.91 -6.90
C GLU A 75 4.87 11.10 -5.94
N ARG A 76 3.72 10.52 -6.29
CA ARG A 76 2.59 10.41 -5.36
C ARG A 76 2.18 8.95 -5.22
N ILE A 77 2.12 8.47 -3.98
CA ILE A 77 1.73 7.09 -3.66
C ILE A 77 0.41 7.12 -2.90
N VAL A 78 -0.58 6.38 -3.39
CA VAL A 78 -1.88 6.21 -2.73
C VAL A 78 -2.07 4.74 -2.36
N ILE A 79 -2.28 4.47 -1.07
CA ILE A 79 -2.60 3.15 -0.53
C ILE A 79 -4.07 3.15 -0.10
N ARG A 80 -4.87 2.24 -0.64
CA ARG A 80 -6.32 2.19 -0.39
C ARG A 80 -6.86 0.77 -0.30
N LEU A 81 -7.99 0.63 0.40
CA LEU A 81 -8.77 -0.61 0.47
C LEU A 81 -10.07 -0.47 -0.32
N ASP A 82 -10.31 -1.42 -1.23
CA ASP A 82 -11.53 -1.53 -2.04
C ASP A 82 -12.40 -2.73 -1.62
#